data_AF-A0A453M6V3-F1
#
_entry.id   AF-A0A453M6V3-F1
#
_cell.length_a   1.000
_cell.length_b   1.000
_cell.length_c   1.000
_cell.angle_alpha   90.00
_cell.angle_beta   90.00
_cell.angle_gamma   90.00
#
_symmetry.space_group_name_H-M   'P 1'
#
loop_
_entity.id
_entity.type
_entity.pdbx_description
1 polymer ?
#
loop_
_entity_poly.entity_id
_entity_poly.type
_entity_poly.pdbx_seq_one_letter_code
_entity_poly.pdbx_strand_id
1 'polypeptide(L)'
;MSSSEWGNLLQNGSSCVDIPMIGQQFYQNEMHAYKEELQVIGVRFEFGEASAYIGRRLMSMAASNMLTRQHVYELLRLIRFLQQKVLSPSKLVNSVKDGRWMKSTLGYRSPSCCIIYDSDWAAASCISTQPFLDVGFYGESILDYKQELKLLGVQVGFENSEKVYKLVIDNFKFSSSSITSDATALILKCIRYASPCDDFLRKLRDLKWLKTNVGFRAPGESFLLDQEWECLLKVFDVVPVVDSWFYGSKISPYKEELKKTGLITGFDQASKTVANIFKQMVLKSSLTKASVLALLACYRKLRTCNPIPVDLFNCMRS
;
A
#
# COMPACT_ATOMS: atom_id res chain seq x y z
N MET A 1 26.14 -26.00 21.82
CA MET A 1 27.22 -25.08 21.42
C MET A 1 27.72 -24.39 22.67
N SER A 2 29.04 -24.33 22.87
CA SER A 2 29.68 -23.67 24.01
C SER A 2 29.76 -22.15 23.83
N SER A 3 30.05 -21.42 24.90
CA SER A 3 30.23 -19.95 24.88
C SER A 3 31.42 -19.51 24.02
N SER A 4 32.48 -20.31 23.97
CA SER A 4 33.66 -20.07 23.12
C SER A 4 33.37 -20.31 21.64
N GLU A 5 32.59 -21.34 21.30
CA GLU A 5 32.17 -21.62 19.93
C GLU A 5 31.37 -20.45 19.35
N TRP A 6 30.41 -19.89 20.08
CA TRP A 6 29.66 -18.74 19.60
C TRP A 6 30.42 -17.41 19.66
N GLY A 7 31.32 -17.22 20.62
CA GLY A 7 32.22 -16.06 20.63
C GLY A 7 33.05 -15.97 19.35
N ASN A 8 33.63 -17.09 18.92
CA ASN A 8 34.36 -17.18 17.66
C ASN A 8 33.43 -17.02 16.44
N LEU A 9 32.20 -17.53 16.49
CA LEU A 9 31.23 -17.35 15.40
C LEU A 9 30.77 -15.89 15.27
N LEU A 10 30.63 -15.15 16.37
CA LEU A 10 30.30 -13.72 16.36
C LEU A 10 31.48 -12.87 15.87
N GLN A 11 32.70 -13.16 16.32
CA GLN A 11 33.91 -12.48 15.85
C GLN A 11 34.19 -12.73 14.37
N ASN A 12 33.97 -13.95 13.88
CA ASN A 12 34.15 -14.30 12.47
C ASN A 12 32.96 -13.89 11.58
N GLY A 13 31.76 -13.78 12.17
CA GLY A 13 30.52 -13.51 11.45
C GLY A 13 30.07 -12.04 11.47
N SER A 14 30.62 -11.20 12.34
CA SER A 14 30.11 -9.84 12.53
C SER A 14 31.07 -8.88 13.26
N SER A 15 31.50 -7.82 12.56
CA SER A 15 32.04 -6.58 13.16
C SER A 15 30.94 -5.59 13.58
N CYS A 16 29.67 -6.01 13.56
CA CYS A 16 28.48 -5.12 13.64
C CYS A 16 28.44 -4.24 14.89
N VAL A 17 28.99 -4.74 15.99
CA VAL A 17 29.01 -4.07 17.28
C VAL A 17 30.21 -4.60 18.08
N ASP A 18 30.93 -3.74 18.80
CA ASP A 18 31.88 -4.17 19.83
C ASP A 18 31.11 -4.94 20.92
N ILE A 19 31.17 -6.27 20.87
CA ILE A 19 30.61 -7.13 21.91
C ILE A 19 31.71 -7.34 22.95
N PRO A 20 31.63 -6.72 24.14
CA PRO A 20 32.62 -6.96 25.18
C PRO A 20 32.54 -8.42 25.61
N MET A 21 33.64 -9.14 25.41
CA MET A 21 33.78 -10.54 25.77
C MET A 21 34.72 -10.69 26.96
N ILE A 22 34.42 -11.62 27.87
CA ILE A 22 35.34 -11.98 28.95
C ILE A 22 36.58 -12.62 28.31
N GLY A 23 37.75 -12.04 28.58
CA GLY A 23 39.05 -12.60 28.16
C GLY A 23 39.37 -13.85 28.95
N GLN A 24 38.85 -15.01 28.53
CA GLN A 24 39.02 -16.29 29.24
C GLN A 24 40.50 -16.60 29.53
N GLN A 25 41.40 -16.35 28.57
CA GLN A 25 42.85 -16.55 28.74
C GLN A 25 43.46 -15.68 29.83
N PHE A 26 43.00 -14.43 29.98
CA PHE A 26 43.46 -13.53 31.03
C PHE A 26 43.13 -14.09 32.42
N TYR A 27 41.98 -14.75 32.55
CA TYR A 27 41.54 -15.42 33.77
C TYR A 27 41.92 -16.90 33.83
N GLN A 28 42.89 -17.36 33.03
CA GLN A 28 43.33 -18.76 32.98
C GLN A 28 42.19 -19.78 32.79
N ASN A 29 41.15 -19.35 32.07
CA ASN A 29 39.87 -20.02 31.90
C ASN A 29 39.08 -20.27 33.18
N GLU A 30 39.46 -19.80 34.36
CA GLU A 30 38.77 -20.11 35.64
C GLU A 30 37.37 -19.48 35.74
N MET A 31 37.04 -18.49 34.92
CA MET A 31 35.74 -17.81 34.91
C MET A 31 34.55 -18.75 34.64
N HIS A 32 34.76 -19.94 34.06
CA HIS A 32 33.69 -20.91 33.88
C HIS A 32 33.15 -21.46 35.21
N ALA A 33 33.97 -21.49 36.27
CA ALA A 33 33.58 -21.96 37.59
C ALA A 33 32.57 -21.02 38.27
N TYR A 34 32.60 -19.73 37.92
CA TYR A 34 31.77 -18.67 38.51
C TYR A 34 30.55 -18.31 37.65
N LYS A 35 30.09 -19.25 36.81
CA LYS A 35 29.05 -18.96 35.82
C LYS A 35 27.78 -18.40 36.46
N GLU A 36 27.36 -18.96 37.60
CA GLU A 36 26.12 -18.59 38.29
C GLU A 36 26.23 -17.18 38.88
N GLU A 37 27.35 -16.85 39.52
CA GLU A 37 27.64 -15.53 40.07
C GLU A 37 27.75 -14.48 38.96
N LEU A 38 28.42 -14.83 37.86
CA LEU A 38 28.53 -13.96 36.69
C LEU A 38 27.16 -13.70 36.05
N GLN A 39 26.27 -14.71 36.00
CA GLN A 39 24.89 -14.51 35.55
C GLN A 39 24.12 -13.57 36.47
N VAL A 40 24.27 -13.68 37.80
CA VAL A 40 23.63 -12.78 38.78
C VAL A 40 24.01 -11.33 38.55
N ILE A 41 25.27 -11.04 38.21
CA ILE A 41 25.73 -9.67 37.91
C ILE A 41 25.49 -9.23 36.45
N GLY A 42 24.77 -10.03 35.67
CA GLY A 42 24.30 -9.67 34.32
C GLY A 42 25.21 -10.07 33.16
N VAL A 43 26.22 -10.92 33.38
CA VAL A 43 27.00 -11.54 32.30
C VAL A 43 26.11 -12.53 31.54
N ARG A 44 26.13 -12.42 30.22
CA ARG A 44 25.32 -13.24 29.31
C ARG A 44 26.15 -14.41 28.82
N PHE A 45 25.53 -15.59 28.80
CA PHE A 45 26.20 -16.82 28.38
C PHE A 45 25.50 -17.49 27.20
N GLU A 46 24.28 -17.07 26.88
CA GLU A 46 23.51 -17.67 25.79
C GLU A 46 23.58 -16.84 24.50
N PHE A 47 23.61 -17.56 23.37
CA PHE A 47 23.62 -16.93 22.05
C PHE A 47 22.39 -16.02 21.80
N GLY A 48 21.22 -16.42 22.32
CA GLY A 48 20.00 -15.61 22.21
C GLY A 48 20.11 -14.26 22.92
N GLU A 49 20.81 -14.22 24.07
CA GLU A 49 21.07 -13.00 24.82
C GLU A 49 22.07 -12.09 24.11
N ALA A 50 23.13 -12.67 23.54
CA ALA A 50 24.11 -11.96 22.72
C ALA A 50 23.45 -11.36 21.47
N SER A 51 22.63 -12.14 20.77
CA SER A 51 21.84 -11.68 19.61
C SER A 51 20.94 -10.50 19.95
N ALA A 52 20.21 -10.58 21.06
CA ALA A 52 19.33 -9.50 21.50
C ALA A 52 20.13 -8.26 21.94
N TYR A 53 21.32 -8.43 22.53
CA TYR A 53 22.21 -7.33 22.87
C TYR A 53 22.71 -6.59 21.64
N ILE A 54 23.20 -7.31 20.62
CA ILE A 54 23.65 -6.73 19.34
C ILE A 54 22.54 -5.85 18.75
N GLY A 55 21.32 -6.41 18.63
CA GLY A 55 20.22 -5.64 18.07
C GLY A 55 19.83 -4.42 18.90
N ARG A 56 19.78 -4.52 20.24
CA ARG A 56 19.56 -3.34 21.10
C ARG A 56 20.63 -2.27 20.91
N ARG A 57 21.89 -2.66 20.75
CA ARG A 57 22.99 -1.71 20.50
C ARG A 57 22.84 -1.04 19.14
N LEU A 58 22.48 -1.77 18.09
CA LEU A 58 22.15 -1.18 16.79
C LEU A 58 20.98 -0.20 16.87
N MET A 59 19.94 -0.51 17.65
CA MET A 59 18.81 0.41 17.85
C MET A 59 19.22 1.67 18.62
N SER A 60 20.10 1.54 19.61
CA SER A 60 20.70 2.69 20.28
C SER A 60 21.50 3.57 19.32
N MET A 61 22.30 2.96 18.43
CA MET A 61 23.05 3.69 17.41
C MET A 61 22.10 4.41 16.45
N ALA A 62 21.03 3.75 16.01
CA ALA A 62 20.01 4.36 15.16
C ALA A 62 19.34 5.58 15.84
N ALA A 63 18.97 5.46 17.11
CA ALA A 63 18.37 6.56 17.88
C ALA A 63 19.31 7.77 18.05
N SER A 64 20.62 7.54 18.02
CA SER A 64 21.67 8.57 18.09
C SER A 64 22.22 9.02 16.74
N ASN A 65 21.62 8.60 15.62
CA ASN A 65 22.10 8.85 14.25
C ASN A 65 23.53 8.33 13.95
N MET A 66 24.00 7.35 14.73
CA MET A 66 25.32 6.72 14.54
C MET A 66 25.27 5.44 13.70
N LEU A 67 24.07 4.93 13.38
CA LEU A 67 23.94 3.74 12.54
C LEU A 67 24.29 4.06 11.09
N THR A 68 25.38 3.46 10.61
CA THR A 68 25.87 3.64 9.23
C THR A 68 25.38 2.53 8.29
N ARG A 69 25.55 2.75 6.98
CA ARG A 69 25.35 1.72 5.94
C ARG A 69 26.10 0.42 6.26
N GLN A 70 27.34 0.52 6.74
CA GLN A 70 28.19 -0.64 7.01
C GLN A 70 27.58 -1.54 8.09
N HIS A 71 27.07 -0.95 9.18
CA HIS A 71 26.39 -1.69 10.24
C HIS A 71 25.17 -2.48 9.72
N VAL A 72 24.43 -1.92 8.74
CA VAL A 72 23.31 -2.63 8.11
C VAL A 72 23.79 -3.86 7.34
N TYR A 73 24.88 -3.76 6.58
CA TYR A 73 25.47 -4.92 5.90
C TYR A 73 25.97 -5.98 6.88
N GLU A 74 26.56 -5.57 7.99
CA GLU A 74 27.03 -6.50 9.02
C GLU A 74 25.88 -7.22 9.73
N LEU A 75 24.75 -6.53 9.96
CA LEU A 75 23.51 -7.13 10.44
C LEU A 75 22.98 -8.17 9.44
N LEU A 76 22.92 -7.83 8.15
CA LEU A 76 22.42 -8.75 7.12
C LEU A 76 23.34 -9.97 6.94
N ARG A 77 24.66 -9.78 6.95
CA ARG A 77 25.65 -10.87 6.94
C ARG A 77 25.49 -11.76 8.17
N LEU A 78 25.28 -11.18 9.34
CA LEU A 78 25.02 -11.95 10.55
C LEU A 78 23.76 -12.79 10.39
N ILE A 79 22.62 -12.21 9.98
CA ILE A 79 21.37 -12.98 9.74
C ILE A 79 21.61 -14.13 8.76
N ARG A 80 22.26 -13.88 7.63
CA ARG A 80 22.63 -14.90 6.63
C ARG A 80 23.44 -16.03 7.26
N PHE A 81 24.46 -15.65 8.02
CA PHE A 81 25.35 -16.59 8.69
C PHE A 81 24.61 -17.46 9.70
N LEU A 82 23.71 -16.87 10.50
CA LEU A 82 22.86 -17.61 11.43
C LEU A 82 22.04 -18.67 10.69
N GLN A 83 21.40 -18.28 9.58
CA GLN A 83 20.63 -19.22 8.76
C GLN A 83 21.49 -20.34 8.17
N GLN A 84 22.68 -20.03 7.65
CA GLN A 84 23.62 -21.02 7.11
C GLN A 84 24.09 -22.03 8.16
N LYS A 85 24.20 -21.61 9.42
CA LYS A 85 24.55 -22.48 10.54
C LYS A 85 23.33 -23.16 11.18
N VAL A 86 22.14 -23.03 10.60
CA VAL A 86 20.88 -23.59 11.10
C VAL A 86 20.51 -23.05 12.49
N LEU A 87 20.88 -21.81 12.76
CA LEU A 87 20.66 -21.11 14.02
C LEU A 87 19.57 -20.06 13.83
N SER A 88 18.69 -19.93 14.82
CA SER A 88 17.52 -19.05 14.68
C SER A 88 17.94 -17.57 14.75
N PRO A 89 17.67 -16.75 13.71
CA PRO A 89 17.92 -15.31 13.76
C PRO A 89 16.82 -14.54 14.51
N SER A 90 15.79 -15.23 15.01
CA SER A 90 14.57 -14.61 15.55
C SER A 90 14.81 -13.61 16.68
N LYS A 91 15.71 -13.90 17.63
CA LYS A 91 16.04 -12.98 18.73
C LYS A 91 16.68 -11.68 18.22
N LEU A 92 17.59 -11.79 17.24
CA LEU A 92 18.22 -10.64 16.59
C LEU A 92 17.18 -9.85 15.79
N VAL A 93 16.44 -10.51 14.90
CA VAL A 93 15.41 -9.89 14.05
C VAL A 93 14.36 -9.17 14.90
N ASN A 94 13.81 -9.82 15.93
CA ASN A 94 12.81 -9.22 16.80
C ASN A 94 13.34 -8.00 17.57
N SER A 95 14.64 -7.93 17.83
CA SER A 95 15.23 -6.78 18.51
C SER A 95 15.47 -5.56 17.61
N VAL A 96 15.34 -5.69 16.29
CA VAL A 96 15.60 -4.61 15.33
C VAL A 96 14.44 -4.30 14.37
N LYS A 97 13.54 -5.25 14.10
CA LYS A 97 12.51 -5.16 13.04
C LYS A 97 11.52 -4.00 13.21
N ASP A 98 11.31 -3.54 14.44
CA ASP A 98 10.35 -2.48 14.75
C ASP A 98 11.02 -1.09 14.87
N GLY A 99 12.36 -1.04 14.87
CA GLY A 99 13.11 0.20 14.98
C GLY A 99 13.13 1.02 13.69
N ARG A 100 13.12 2.35 13.80
CA ARG A 100 13.19 3.27 12.65
C ARG A 100 14.65 3.51 12.22
N TRP A 101 15.22 2.57 11.49
CA TRP A 101 16.63 2.61 11.10
C TRP A 101 16.91 2.31 9.63
N MET A 102 15.95 1.72 8.91
CA MET A 102 16.14 1.39 7.50
C MET A 102 15.82 2.61 6.64
N LYS A 103 16.74 2.97 5.74
CA LYS A 103 16.57 4.13 4.87
C LYS A 103 15.75 3.76 3.63
N SER A 104 14.72 4.56 3.37
CA SER A 104 13.95 4.48 2.12
C SER A 104 14.03 5.81 1.38
N THR A 105 13.48 5.84 0.16
CA THR A 105 13.26 7.07 -0.63
C THR A 105 12.43 8.12 0.10
N LEU A 106 11.75 7.74 1.19
CA LEU A 106 10.92 8.58 2.04
C LEU A 106 11.48 8.68 3.47
N GLY A 107 12.79 8.56 3.63
CA GLY A 107 13.49 8.71 4.91
C GLY A 107 13.60 7.41 5.73
N TYR A 108 14.09 7.53 6.96
CA TYR A 108 14.30 6.40 7.86
C TYR A 108 12.98 5.88 8.45
N ARG A 109 12.80 4.57 8.44
CA ARG A 109 11.58 3.88 8.87
C ARG A 109 11.87 2.47 9.37
N SER A 110 10.85 1.79 9.89
CA SER A 110 10.97 0.37 10.20
C SER A 110 11.13 -0.45 8.92
N PRO A 111 11.92 -1.53 8.93
CA PRO A 111 12.02 -2.46 7.81
C PRO A 111 10.65 -2.90 7.27
N SER A 112 9.67 -3.11 8.13
CA SER A 112 8.29 -3.49 7.76
C SER A 112 7.56 -2.48 6.86
N CYS A 113 8.03 -1.24 6.82
CA CYS A 113 7.49 -0.14 6.03
C CYS A 113 8.38 0.21 4.82
N CYS A 114 9.38 -0.62 4.52
CA CYS A 114 10.21 -0.51 3.31
C CYS A 114 9.80 -1.53 2.26
N ILE A 115 10.01 -1.19 0.99
CA ILE A 115 9.70 -2.05 -0.16
C ILE A 115 10.94 -2.22 -1.02
N ILE A 116 11.25 -3.45 -1.44
CA ILE A 116 12.18 -3.65 -2.55
C ILE A 116 11.40 -3.42 -3.84
N TYR A 117 11.85 -2.45 -4.64
CA TYR A 117 11.21 -2.15 -5.92
C TYR A 117 11.22 -3.37 -6.85
N ASP A 118 10.08 -3.61 -7.47
CA ASP A 118 9.90 -4.50 -8.61
C ASP A 118 8.79 -3.94 -9.52
N SER A 119 8.63 -4.49 -10.72
CA SER A 119 7.65 -4.01 -11.71
C SER A 119 6.20 -4.16 -11.29
N ASP A 120 5.89 -5.05 -10.34
CA ASP A 120 4.52 -5.28 -9.90
C ASP A 120 3.99 -4.09 -9.07
N TRP A 121 4.89 -3.27 -8.53
CA TRP A 121 4.55 -1.99 -7.88
C TRP A 121 4.18 -0.85 -8.84
N ALA A 122 4.20 -1.06 -10.16
CA ALA A 122 3.91 -0.01 -11.13
C ALA A 122 2.52 0.61 -10.92
N ALA A 123 1.48 -0.21 -10.76
CA ALA A 123 0.11 0.28 -10.52
C ALA A 123 -0.01 1.04 -9.19
N ALA A 124 0.68 0.57 -8.13
CA ALA A 124 0.72 1.26 -6.85
C ALA A 124 1.43 2.62 -6.97
N SER A 125 2.53 2.67 -7.70
CA SER A 125 3.32 3.90 -7.92
C SER A 125 2.53 5.00 -8.64
N CYS A 126 1.48 4.64 -9.40
CA CYS A 126 0.56 5.62 -9.99
C CYS A 126 -0.32 6.36 -8.96
N ILE A 127 -0.58 5.76 -7.79
CA ILE A 127 -1.55 6.25 -6.80
C ILE A 127 -0.94 6.51 -5.42
N SER A 128 0.36 6.28 -5.25
CA SER A 128 1.01 6.36 -3.96
C SER A 128 2.52 6.55 -4.11
N THR A 129 3.12 7.26 -3.16
CA THR A 129 4.58 7.42 -3.13
C THR A 129 5.16 6.32 -2.27
N GLN A 130 5.61 5.24 -2.90
CA GLN A 130 6.03 4.05 -2.17
C GLN A 130 7.41 4.24 -1.52
N PRO A 131 7.60 3.78 -0.27
CA PRO A 131 8.86 3.87 0.44
C PRO A 131 9.85 2.78 0.00
N PHE A 132 10.31 2.87 -1.24
CA PHE A 132 11.30 1.96 -1.76
C PHE A 132 12.61 2.06 -0.97
N LEU A 133 13.24 0.91 -0.72
CA LEU A 133 14.56 0.82 -0.13
C LEU A 133 15.51 1.74 -0.90
N ASP A 134 16.28 2.57 -0.19
CA ASP A 134 17.17 3.55 -0.82
C ASP A 134 18.43 2.86 -1.35
N VAL A 135 18.32 2.26 -2.54
CA VAL A 135 19.44 1.59 -3.23
C VAL A 135 20.55 2.59 -3.57
N GLY A 136 20.23 3.89 -3.78
CA GLY A 136 21.25 4.91 -3.97
C GLY A 136 22.14 5.09 -2.74
N PHE A 137 21.55 5.07 -1.55
CA PHE A 137 22.29 5.10 -0.29
C PHE A 137 23.01 3.79 0.02
N TYR A 138 22.31 2.65 -0.10
CA TYR A 138 22.85 1.35 0.27
C TYR A 138 23.73 0.71 -0.80
N GLY A 139 23.68 1.16 -2.06
CA GLY A 139 24.30 0.49 -3.21
C GLY A 139 23.58 -0.78 -3.66
N GLU A 140 23.74 -1.15 -4.93
CA GLU A 140 23.05 -2.29 -5.58
C GLU A 140 23.23 -3.63 -4.84
N SER A 141 24.38 -3.87 -4.21
CA SER A 141 24.66 -5.12 -3.49
C SER A 141 23.75 -5.37 -2.29
N ILE A 142 22.95 -4.38 -1.86
CA ILE A 142 21.91 -4.60 -0.85
C ILE A 142 20.84 -5.59 -1.33
N LEU A 143 20.61 -5.63 -2.65
CA LEU A 143 19.62 -6.50 -3.28
C LEU A 143 20.05 -7.97 -3.28
N ASP A 144 21.32 -8.27 -3.02
CA ASP A 144 21.80 -9.64 -2.81
C ASP A 144 21.30 -10.23 -1.47
N TYR A 145 20.78 -9.39 -0.56
CA TYR A 145 20.28 -9.77 0.77
C TYR A 145 18.75 -9.82 0.84
N LYS A 146 18.05 -10.09 -0.28
CA LYS A 146 16.58 -10.14 -0.33
C LYS A 146 15.95 -11.03 0.74
N GLN A 147 16.54 -12.19 1.05
CA GLN A 147 15.99 -13.12 2.04
C GLN A 147 16.13 -12.58 3.47
N GLU A 148 17.27 -11.98 3.79
CA GLU A 148 17.52 -11.38 5.10
C GLU A 148 16.68 -10.11 5.31
N LEU A 149 16.52 -9.30 4.26
CA LEU A 149 15.62 -8.15 4.25
C LEU A 149 14.16 -8.59 4.44
N LYS A 150 13.72 -9.66 3.76
CA LYS A 150 12.37 -10.23 3.95
C LYS A 150 12.17 -10.70 5.39
N LEU A 151 13.17 -11.33 6.01
CA LEU A 151 13.11 -11.72 7.43
C LEU A 151 13.00 -10.54 8.38
N LEU A 152 13.66 -9.42 8.07
CA LEU A 152 13.52 -8.18 8.83
C LEU A 152 12.14 -7.52 8.67
N GLY A 153 11.35 -7.95 7.67
CA GLY A 153 10.00 -7.50 7.43
C GLY A 153 9.84 -6.63 6.17
N VAL A 154 10.93 -6.35 5.45
CA VAL A 154 10.91 -5.59 4.19
C VAL A 154 10.00 -6.29 3.19
N GLN A 155 9.12 -5.52 2.56
CA GLN A 155 8.21 -6.06 1.56
C GLN A 155 8.98 -6.40 0.28
N VAL A 156 8.86 -7.65 -0.13
CA VAL A 156 9.46 -8.19 -1.37
C VAL A 156 8.32 -8.74 -2.21
N GLY A 157 8.17 -8.27 -3.45
CA GLY A 157 7.03 -8.64 -4.28
C GLY A 157 5.76 -7.85 -3.92
N PHE A 158 4.81 -7.89 -4.85
CA PHE A 158 3.45 -7.39 -4.64
C PHE A 158 2.48 -8.56 -4.36
N GLU A 159 2.34 -8.93 -3.08
CA GLU A 159 1.42 -9.99 -2.67
C GLU A 159 0.00 -9.43 -2.47
N ASN A 160 -1.03 -10.14 -2.95
CA ASN A 160 -2.44 -9.76 -2.72
C ASN A 160 -2.83 -9.99 -1.24
N SER A 161 -2.37 -9.12 -0.35
CA SER A 161 -2.58 -9.22 1.10
C SER A 161 -3.03 -7.90 1.70
N GLU A 162 -3.78 -7.97 2.80
CA GLU A 162 -4.23 -6.79 3.56
C GLU A 162 -3.07 -5.86 3.93
N LYS A 163 -1.91 -6.42 4.33
CA LYS A 163 -0.70 -5.65 4.68
C LYS A 163 -0.22 -4.79 3.52
N VAL A 164 -0.15 -5.35 2.31
CA VAL A 164 0.29 -4.63 1.10
C VAL A 164 -0.70 -3.52 0.75
N TYR A 165 -1.99 -3.80 0.80
CA TYR A 165 -3.00 -2.78 0.52
C TYR A 165 -3.00 -1.64 1.56
N LYS A 166 -2.81 -1.95 2.85
CA LYS A 166 -2.61 -0.92 3.89
C LYS A 166 -1.38 -0.07 3.60
N LEU A 167 -0.26 -0.67 3.19
CA LEU A 167 0.95 0.06 2.82
C LEU A 167 0.71 1.02 1.64
N VAL A 168 -0.10 0.62 0.65
CA VAL A 168 -0.50 1.49 -0.46
C VAL A 168 -1.37 2.66 0.04
N ILE A 169 -2.35 2.39 0.91
CA ILE A 169 -3.24 3.40 1.49
C ILE A 169 -2.46 4.41 2.34
N ASP A 170 -1.57 3.95 3.21
CA ASP A 170 -0.79 4.79 4.13
C ASP A 170 0.11 5.77 3.38
N ASN A 171 0.57 5.39 2.19
CA ASN A 171 1.42 6.20 1.32
C ASN A 171 0.65 6.80 0.13
N PHE A 172 -0.70 6.80 0.17
CA PHE A 172 -1.54 7.28 -0.91
C PHE A 172 -1.25 8.74 -1.26
N LYS A 173 -1.00 8.99 -2.54
CA LYS A 173 -0.75 10.30 -3.12
C LYS A 173 -1.26 10.29 -4.55
N PHE A 174 -2.31 11.05 -4.79
CA PHE A 174 -3.01 11.02 -6.06
C PHE A 174 -2.60 12.18 -6.97
N SER A 175 -2.37 11.88 -8.26
CA SER A 175 -2.37 12.84 -9.35
C SER A 175 -3.29 12.35 -10.48
N SER A 176 -4.25 13.18 -10.88
CA SER A 176 -5.31 12.79 -11.84
C SER A 176 -4.82 12.51 -13.25
N SER A 177 -3.60 12.93 -13.61
CA SER A 177 -3.02 12.76 -14.94
C SER A 177 -2.39 11.39 -15.20
N SER A 178 -2.28 10.53 -14.18
CA SER A 178 -1.43 9.31 -14.25
C SER A 178 -2.16 8.01 -13.90
N ILE A 179 -3.47 8.04 -13.67
CA ILE A 179 -4.20 6.85 -13.24
C ILE A 179 -4.54 5.94 -14.43
N THR A 180 -4.05 4.70 -14.36
CA THR A 180 -4.33 3.64 -15.33
C THR A 180 -5.54 2.80 -14.90
N SER A 181 -6.02 1.92 -15.79
CA SER A 181 -7.05 0.95 -15.42
C SER A 181 -6.59 -0.03 -14.34
N ASP A 182 -5.31 -0.40 -14.32
CA ASP A 182 -4.72 -1.24 -13.27
C ASP A 182 -4.61 -0.52 -11.93
N ALA A 183 -4.20 0.74 -11.94
CA ALA A 183 -4.17 1.58 -10.75
C ALA A 183 -5.58 1.80 -10.16
N THR A 184 -6.58 1.97 -11.01
CA THR A 184 -7.99 2.05 -10.59
C THR A 184 -8.44 0.72 -9.96
N ALA A 185 -8.15 -0.41 -10.61
CA ALA A 185 -8.45 -1.72 -10.04
C ALA A 185 -7.74 -1.92 -8.68
N LEU A 186 -6.52 -1.41 -8.52
CA LEU A 186 -5.80 -1.44 -7.25
C LEU A 186 -6.47 -0.59 -6.17
N ILE A 187 -6.98 0.61 -6.49
CA ILE A 187 -7.80 1.40 -5.54
C ILE A 187 -8.97 0.56 -5.02
N LEU A 188 -9.68 -0.13 -5.93
CA LEU A 188 -10.82 -0.97 -5.58
C LEU A 188 -10.41 -2.18 -4.74
N LYS A 189 -9.29 -2.82 -5.05
CA LYS A 189 -8.69 -3.87 -4.21
C LYS A 189 -8.35 -3.34 -2.80
N CYS A 190 -7.82 -2.13 -2.69
CA CYS A 190 -7.55 -1.51 -1.39
C CYS A 190 -8.85 -1.35 -0.58
N ILE A 191 -9.93 -0.87 -1.19
CA ILE A 191 -11.24 -0.76 -0.52
C ILE A 191 -11.80 -2.13 -0.08
N ARG A 192 -11.59 -3.17 -0.90
CA ARG A 192 -12.08 -4.53 -0.62
C ARG A 192 -11.31 -5.22 0.50
N TYR A 193 -9.99 -5.12 0.47
CA TYR A 193 -9.10 -6.00 1.23
C TYR A 193 -8.33 -5.30 2.36
N ALA A 194 -8.32 -3.97 2.43
CA ALA A 194 -7.78 -3.23 3.57
C ALA A 194 -8.91 -2.69 4.45
N SER A 195 -8.96 -3.15 5.70
CA SER A 195 -9.92 -2.67 6.70
C SER A 195 -9.21 -2.22 7.97
N PRO A 196 -9.61 -1.10 8.60
CA PRO A 196 -10.58 -0.11 8.11
C PRO A 196 -10.00 0.76 6.98
N CYS A 197 -10.85 1.34 6.12
CA CYS A 197 -10.44 2.21 5.01
C CYS A 197 -11.28 3.50 4.88
N ASP A 198 -11.97 3.93 5.94
CA ASP A 198 -12.87 5.09 5.88
C ASP A 198 -12.17 6.40 5.51
N ASP A 199 -10.98 6.65 6.05
CA ASP A 199 -10.16 7.81 5.69
C ASP A 199 -9.73 7.79 4.22
N PHE A 200 -9.43 6.60 3.70
CA PHE A 200 -9.10 6.41 2.30
C PHE A 200 -10.31 6.68 1.40
N LEU A 201 -11.48 6.12 1.74
CA LEU A 201 -12.74 6.38 1.04
C LEU A 201 -13.10 7.86 1.04
N ARG A 202 -12.93 8.55 2.17
CA ARG A 202 -13.17 10.00 2.29
C ARG A 202 -12.26 10.79 1.34
N LYS A 203 -10.96 10.45 1.27
CA LYS A 203 -10.02 11.09 0.33
C LYS A 203 -10.42 10.87 -1.13
N LEU A 204 -10.99 9.71 -1.48
CA LEU A 204 -11.35 9.37 -2.86
C LEU A 204 -12.61 10.05 -3.39
N ARG A 205 -13.53 10.50 -2.52
CA ARG A 205 -14.85 11.03 -2.95
C ARG A 205 -14.75 12.24 -3.86
N ASP A 206 -13.85 13.16 -3.55
CA ASP A 206 -13.75 14.44 -4.26
C ASP A 206 -12.66 14.43 -5.35
N LEU A 207 -11.87 13.35 -5.42
CA LEU A 207 -10.79 13.22 -6.39
C LEU A 207 -11.32 12.76 -7.75
N LYS A 208 -10.82 13.40 -8.82
CA LYS A 208 -11.14 13.03 -10.20
C LYS A 208 -10.29 11.85 -10.67
N TRP A 209 -10.60 10.65 -10.21
CA TRP A 209 -9.83 9.43 -10.51
C TRP A 209 -10.58 8.42 -11.38
N LEU A 210 -11.89 8.56 -11.54
CA LEU A 210 -12.69 7.63 -12.33
C LEU A 210 -12.76 8.12 -13.78
N LYS A 211 -12.31 7.29 -14.73
CA LYS A 211 -12.40 7.57 -16.16
C LYS A 211 -13.84 7.39 -16.62
N THR A 212 -14.35 8.44 -17.25
CA THR A 212 -15.66 8.45 -17.91
C THR A 212 -15.51 8.81 -19.38
N ASN A 213 -16.60 8.67 -20.15
CA ASN A 213 -16.70 9.17 -21.53
C ASN A 213 -16.36 10.67 -21.67
N VAL A 214 -16.53 11.47 -20.60
CA VAL A 214 -16.26 12.92 -20.59
C VAL A 214 -15.02 13.30 -19.78
N GLY A 215 -14.05 12.39 -19.69
CA GLY A 215 -12.78 12.58 -18.98
C GLY A 215 -12.78 12.01 -17.56
N PHE A 216 -11.80 12.39 -16.75
CA PHE A 216 -11.71 11.95 -15.36
C PHE A 216 -12.63 12.75 -14.45
N ARG A 217 -13.41 12.06 -13.61
CA ARG A 217 -14.43 12.63 -12.74
C ARG A 217 -14.39 12.03 -11.34
N ALA A 218 -14.96 12.77 -10.40
CA ALA A 218 -15.19 12.27 -9.05
C ALA A 218 -16.28 11.18 -9.10
N PRO A 219 -16.21 10.14 -8.25
CA PRO A 219 -17.23 9.10 -8.22
C PRO A 219 -18.65 9.65 -8.03
N GLY A 220 -18.82 10.64 -7.14
CA GLY A 220 -20.12 11.29 -6.89
C GLY A 220 -20.70 12.08 -8.08
N GLU A 221 -19.92 12.31 -9.13
CA GLU A 221 -20.35 12.95 -10.38
C GLU A 221 -20.52 11.93 -11.51
N SER A 222 -20.23 10.66 -11.26
CA SER A 222 -20.10 9.62 -12.27
C SER A 222 -21.19 8.56 -12.13
N PHE A 223 -21.53 7.92 -13.25
CA PHE A 223 -22.58 6.94 -13.34
C PHE A 223 -22.03 5.57 -13.74
N LEU A 224 -22.40 4.54 -13.00
CA LEU A 224 -22.23 3.17 -13.48
C LEU A 224 -23.31 2.87 -14.51
N LEU A 225 -22.91 2.35 -15.66
CA LEU A 225 -23.86 1.93 -16.69
C LEU A 225 -24.65 0.71 -16.22
N ASP A 226 -25.96 0.87 -16.10
CA ASP A 226 -26.91 -0.18 -15.74
C ASP A 226 -27.89 -0.41 -16.89
N GLN A 227 -28.13 -1.66 -17.28
CA GLN A 227 -28.97 -1.99 -18.44
C GLN A 227 -30.42 -1.53 -18.29
N GLU A 228 -30.94 -1.47 -17.07
CA GLU A 228 -32.34 -1.11 -16.81
C GLU A 228 -32.62 0.35 -17.22
N TRP A 229 -31.70 1.25 -16.89
CA TRP A 229 -31.87 2.69 -17.06
C TRP A 229 -30.76 3.37 -17.88
N GLU A 230 -29.97 2.58 -18.61
CA GLU A 230 -28.92 3.03 -19.54
C GLU A 230 -29.41 4.12 -20.50
N CYS A 231 -30.68 4.02 -20.94
CA CYS A 231 -31.25 5.00 -21.86
C CYS A 231 -31.30 6.42 -21.27
N LEU A 232 -31.36 6.61 -19.95
CA LEU A 232 -31.24 7.92 -19.29
C LEU A 232 -29.85 8.51 -19.50
N LEU A 233 -28.81 7.69 -19.30
CA LEU A 233 -27.42 8.11 -19.36
C LEU A 233 -26.96 8.44 -20.78
N LYS A 234 -27.60 7.85 -21.79
CA LYS A 234 -27.31 8.08 -23.21
C LYS A 234 -28.08 9.25 -23.83
N VAL A 235 -28.95 9.94 -23.08
CA VAL A 235 -29.70 11.09 -23.63
C VAL A 235 -28.77 12.24 -24.01
N PHE A 236 -27.74 12.47 -23.19
CA PHE A 236 -26.78 13.55 -23.41
C PHE A 236 -25.36 13.03 -23.31
N ASP A 237 -24.53 13.34 -24.30
CA ASP A 237 -23.12 12.96 -24.33
C ASP A 237 -22.28 13.58 -23.19
N VAL A 238 -22.84 14.58 -22.48
CA VAL A 238 -22.20 15.24 -21.35
C VAL A 238 -22.37 14.50 -20.01
N VAL A 239 -23.20 13.45 -19.96
CA VAL A 239 -23.39 12.64 -18.74
C VAL A 239 -22.14 11.80 -18.49
N PRO A 240 -21.50 11.89 -17.30
CA PRO A 240 -20.27 11.16 -17.03
C PRO A 240 -20.49 9.68 -16.73
N VAL A 241 -20.46 8.84 -17.75
CA VAL A 241 -20.62 7.39 -17.64
C VAL A 241 -19.25 6.72 -17.57
N VAL A 242 -19.07 5.80 -16.63
CA VAL A 242 -17.83 5.02 -16.47
C VAL A 242 -17.43 4.36 -17.79
N ASP A 243 -16.18 4.57 -18.18
CA ASP A 243 -15.65 4.19 -19.48
C ASP A 243 -15.27 2.69 -19.52
N SER A 244 -16.21 1.85 -19.97
CA SER A 244 -15.98 0.41 -20.08
C SER A 244 -14.86 0.03 -21.04
N TRP A 245 -14.56 0.86 -22.05
CA TRP A 245 -13.49 0.60 -23.01
C TRP A 245 -12.12 0.82 -22.37
N PHE A 246 -11.98 1.88 -21.57
CA PHE A 246 -10.75 2.14 -20.82
C PHE A 246 -10.46 1.06 -19.78
N TYR A 247 -11.49 0.59 -19.08
CA TYR A 247 -11.32 -0.37 -17.98
C TYR A 247 -11.34 -1.84 -18.41
N GLY A 248 -11.97 -2.16 -19.53
CA GLY A 248 -12.27 -3.54 -19.90
C GLY A 248 -13.01 -4.27 -18.77
N SER A 249 -12.58 -5.49 -18.46
CA SER A 249 -13.13 -6.29 -17.36
C SER A 249 -12.52 -6.00 -15.99
N LYS A 250 -11.51 -5.12 -15.87
CA LYS A 250 -10.69 -4.99 -14.66
C LYS A 250 -11.47 -4.50 -13.44
N ILE A 251 -12.45 -3.62 -13.62
CA ILE A 251 -13.25 -3.05 -12.53
C ILE A 251 -14.61 -3.73 -12.35
N SER A 252 -15.02 -4.60 -13.27
CA SER A 252 -16.34 -5.25 -13.23
C SER A 252 -16.59 -6.09 -11.96
N PRO A 253 -15.58 -6.73 -11.33
CA PRO A 253 -15.81 -7.46 -10.09
C PRO A 253 -16.07 -6.56 -8.88
N TYR A 254 -15.86 -5.24 -8.98
CA TYR A 254 -15.77 -4.32 -7.84
C TYR A 254 -16.95 -3.34 -7.73
N LYS A 255 -18.15 -3.78 -8.12
CA LYS A 255 -19.35 -2.92 -8.10
C LYS A 255 -19.66 -2.36 -6.71
N GLU A 256 -19.50 -3.18 -5.66
CA GLU A 256 -19.79 -2.75 -4.29
C GLU A 256 -18.75 -1.74 -3.76
N GLU A 257 -17.48 -1.91 -4.12
CA GLU A 257 -16.43 -0.95 -3.78
C GLU A 257 -16.63 0.38 -4.50
N LEU A 258 -17.00 0.34 -5.78
CA LEU A 258 -17.38 1.53 -6.53
C LEU A 258 -18.55 2.26 -5.87
N LYS A 259 -19.60 1.56 -5.45
CA LYS A 259 -20.71 2.16 -4.68
C LYS A 259 -20.25 2.84 -3.40
N LYS A 260 -19.34 2.21 -2.64
CA LYS A 260 -18.77 2.80 -1.41
C LYS A 260 -18.04 4.12 -1.65
N THR A 261 -17.50 4.34 -2.86
CA THR A 261 -16.84 5.61 -3.23
C THR A 261 -17.80 6.76 -3.48
N GLY A 262 -19.12 6.52 -3.49
CA GLY A 262 -20.14 7.49 -3.84
C GLY A 262 -20.55 7.46 -5.31
N LEU A 263 -20.14 6.43 -6.07
CA LEU A 263 -20.55 6.26 -7.46
C LEU A 263 -22.07 6.20 -7.58
N ILE A 264 -22.65 6.96 -8.51
CA ILE A 264 -24.09 6.96 -8.72
C ILE A 264 -24.50 5.67 -9.41
N THR A 265 -25.29 4.87 -8.69
CA THR A 265 -25.80 3.57 -9.15
C THR A 265 -27.31 3.45 -9.07
N GLY A 266 -28.00 4.48 -8.56
CA GLY A 266 -29.45 4.48 -8.35
C GLY A 266 -30.19 5.24 -9.44
N PHE A 267 -31.32 4.67 -9.86
CA PHE A 267 -32.24 5.26 -10.84
C PHE A 267 -32.66 6.70 -10.48
N ASP A 268 -33.07 6.93 -9.24
CA ASP A 268 -33.59 8.24 -8.81
C ASP A 268 -32.56 9.35 -8.96
N GLN A 269 -31.31 9.08 -8.56
CA GLN A 269 -30.23 10.05 -8.64
C GLN A 269 -29.79 10.28 -10.10
N ALA A 270 -29.82 9.24 -10.94
CA ALA A 270 -29.61 9.37 -12.38
C ALA A 270 -30.71 10.21 -13.03
N SER A 271 -31.98 9.94 -12.74
CA SER A 271 -33.11 10.70 -13.25
C SER A 271 -33.02 12.18 -12.89
N LYS A 272 -32.76 12.50 -11.62
CA LYS A 272 -32.58 13.88 -11.13
C LYS A 272 -31.44 14.60 -11.85
N THR A 273 -30.32 13.92 -12.05
CA THR A 273 -29.15 14.52 -12.71
C THR A 273 -29.42 14.80 -14.18
N VAL A 274 -30.02 13.85 -14.91
CA VAL A 274 -30.40 14.03 -16.31
C VAL A 274 -31.45 15.14 -16.46
N ALA A 275 -32.41 15.22 -15.55
CA ALA A 275 -33.40 16.30 -15.50
C ALA A 275 -32.74 17.69 -15.32
N ASN A 276 -31.75 17.79 -14.44
CA ASN A 276 -30.98 19.02 -14.24
C ASN A 276 -30.14 19.38 -15.47
N ILE A 277 -29.51 18.39 -16.14
CA ILE A 277 -28.77 18.62 -17.39
C ILE A 277 -29.71 19.13 -18.47
N PHE A 278 -30.89 18.52 -18.63
CA PHE A 278 -31.92 18.98 -19.57
C PHE A 278 -32.31 20.44 -19.30
N LYS A 279 -32.65 20.80 -18.06
CA LYS A 279 -32.96 22.18 -17.66
C LYS A 279 -31.84 23.15 -18.05
N GLN A 280 -30.58 22.78 -17.79
CA GLN A 280 -29.42 23.61 -18.14
C GLN A 280 -29.26 23.77 -19.65
N MET A 281 -29.53 22.72 -20.44
CA MET A 281 -29.47 22.81 -21.90
C MET A 281 -30.60 23.68 -22.47
N VAL A 282 -31.80 23.61 -21.90
CA VAL A 282 -32.92 24.49 -22.27
C VAL A 282 -32.55 25.95 -22.00
N LEU A 283 -32.07 26.25 -20.79
CA LEU A 283 -31.68 27.61 -20.39
C LEU A 283 -30.57 28.20 -21.29
N LYS A 284 -29.66 27.36 -21.78
CA LYS A 284 -28.56 27.76 -22.66
C LYS A 284 -28.89 27.69 -24.15
N SER A 285 -30.14 27.34 -24.50
CA SER A 285 -30.58 27.09 -25.89
C SER A 285 -29.67 26.12 -26.66
N SER A 286 -29.13 25.11 -25.96
CA SER A 286 -28.14 24.17 -26.51
C SER A 286 -28.71 22.78 -26.83
N LEU A 287 -30.04 22.64 -26.82
CA LEU A 287 -30.70 21.38 -27.17
C LEU A 287 -30.56 21.10 -28.67
N THR A 288 -30.06 19.91 -29.00
CA THR A 288 -29.97 19.46 -30.38
C THR A 288 -31.16 18.58 -30.74
N LYS A 289 -31.46 18.46 -32.05
CA LYS A 289 -32.45 17.51 -32.57
C LYS A 289 -32.16 16.07 -32.09
N ALA A 290 -30.89 15.68 -32.05
CA ALA A 290 -30.47 14.34 -31.60
C ALA A 290 -30.81 14.13 -30.12
N SER A 291 -30.51 15.10 -29.26
CA SER A 291 -30.81 15.04 -27.82
C SER A 291 -32.32 14.93 -27.55
N VAL A 292 -33.15 15.68 -28.31
CA VAL A 292 -34.61 15.59 -28.19
C VAL A 292 -35.14 14.21 -28.60
N LEU A 293 -34.65 13.66 -29.71
CA LEU A 293 -35.04 12.31 -30.16
C LEU A 293 -34.60 11.24 -29.16
N ALA A 294 -33.38 11.32 -28.62
CA ALA A 294 -32.89 10.42 -27.59
C ALA A 294 -33.73 10.50 -26.30
N LEU A 295 -34.13 11.71 -25.89
CA LEU A 295 -35.00 11.93 -24.74
C LEU A 295 -36.40 11.31 -24.95
N LEU A 296 -37.01 11.47 -26.12
CA LEU A 296 -38.30 10.86 -26.44
C LEU A 296 -38.23 9.32 -26.51
N ALA A 297 -37.14 8.78 -27.06
CA ALA A 297 -36.89 7.34 -27.08
C ALA A 297 -36.73 6.79 -25.66
N CYS A 298 -35.97 7.50 -24.81
CA CYS A 298 -35.81 7.20 -23.40
C CYS A 298 -37.16 7.24 -22.65
N TYR A 299 -37.96 8.29 -22.84
CA TYR A 299 -39.32 8.40 -22.30
C TYR A 299 -40.19 7.20 -22.68
N ARG A 300 -40.19 6.84 -23.97
CA ARG A 300 -40.97 5.70 -24.48
C ARG A 300 -40.56 4.39 -23.81
N LYS A 301 -39.26 4.18 -23.56
CA LYS A 301 -38.74 2.99 -22.89
C LYS A 301 -39.09 2.96 -21.39
N LEU A 302 -39.01 4.11 -20.71
CA LEU A 302 -39.14 4.17 -19.25
C LEU A 302 -40.55 4.43 -18.73
N ARG A 303 -41.49 4.90 -19.56
CA ARG A 303 -42.88 5.15 -19.13
C ARG A 303 -43.60 3.90 -18.63
N THR A 304 -43.09 2.71 -18.96
CA THR A 304 -43.61 1.40 -18.52
C THR A 304 -42.74 0.74 -17.45
N CYS A 305 -41.64 1.38 -17.04
CA CYS A 305 -40.75 0.87 -15.99
C CYS A 305 -41.20 1.34 -14.61
N ASN A 306 -40.89 0.57 -13.56
CA ASN A 306 -41.05 0.97 -12.18
C ASN A 306 -39.68 0.92 -11.49
N PRO A 307 -39.12 2.03 -10.98
CA PRO A 307 -39.70 3.38 -10.91
C PRO A 307 -39.68 4.17 -12.24
N ILE A 308 -40.57 5.18 -12.32
CA ILE A 308 -40.69 6.13 -13.45
C ILE A 308 -39.82 7.36 -13.16
N PRO A 309 -39.17 8.00 -14.16
CA PRO A 309 -38.30 9.16 -13.93
C PRO A 309 -39.14 10.45 -13.80
N VAL A 310 -39.87 10.59 -12.69
CA VAL A 310 -40.85 11.67 -12.44
C VAL A 310 -40.22 13.06 -12.58
N ASP A 311 -39.01 13.25 -12.05
CA ASP A 311 -38.31 14.53 -12.12
C ASP A 311 -38.03 14.95 -13.57
N LEU A 312 -37.56 14.01 -14.40
CA LEU A 312 -37.33 14.26 -15.82
C LEU A 312 -38.64 14.58 -16.54
N PHE A 313 -39.70 13.84 -16.25
CA PHE A 313 -41.00 14.03 -16.91
C PHE A 313 -41.63 15.37 -16.54
N ASN A 314 -41.49 15.81 -15.29
CA ASN A 314 -41.94 17.13 -14.87
C ASN A 314 -41.16 18.23 -15.60
N CYS A 315 -39.86 18.08 -15.79
CA CYS A 315 -39.05 19.05 -16.53
C CYS A 315 -39.43 19.16 -18.01
N MET A 316 -39.92 18.07 -18.63
CA MET A 316 -40.36 18.10 -20.02
C MET A 316 -41.73 18.78 -20.23
N ARG A 317 -42.50 18.97 -19.14
CA ARG A 317 -43.83 19.59 -19.17
C ARG A 317 -43.80 21.09 -18.86
N SER A 318 -42.73 21.57 -18.23
CA SER A 318 -42.48 22.97 -17.86
C SER A 318 -41.77 23.73 -18.97
#